data_AF-A0A3B9NE70-F1
#
_entry.id   AF-A0A3B9NE70-F1
#
_cell.length_a   1.000
_cell.length_b   1.000
_cell.length_c   1.000
_cell.angle_alpha   90.00
_cell.angle_beta   90.00
_cell.angle_gamma   90.00
#
_symmetry.space_group_name_H-M   'P 1'
#
loop_
_entity.id
_entity.type
_entity.pdbx_description
1 polymer ?
#
loop_
_entity_poly.entity_id
_entity_poly.type
_entity_poly.pdbx_seq_one_letter_code
_entity_poly.pdbx_strand_id
1 'polypeptide(L)'
;NPTEKLAVNGTIRAKDIKVEANPWPDYVFNDDHQLMPLDSLASFVKENKHLPNIAPAKSVEENGVALGELNRQLLQKIEEMTLYLIDQSREIKSLKNEVQALKTQQR
;
A
#
# COMPACT_ATOMS: atom_id res chain seq x y z
N ASN A 1 8.03 -0.50 -35.20
CA ASN A 1 7.37 -1.80 -34.93
C ASN A 1 7.17 -1.91 -33.43
N PRO A 2 5.93 -2.07 -32.94
CA PRO A 2 5.70 -2.30 -31.51
C PRO A 2 6.38 -3.60 -31.07
N THR A 3 6.94 -3.59 -29.87
CA THR A 3 7.60 -4.74 -29.23
C THR A 3 6.60 -5.72 -28.62
N GLU A 4 5.36 -5.26 -28.42
CA GLU A 4 4.27 -5.99 -27.78
C GLU A 4 3.36 -6.67 -28.80
N LYS A 5 2.73 -7.78 -28.40
CA LYS A 5 1.74 -8.50 -29.24
C LYS A 5 0.45 -7.70 -29.47
N LEU A 6 0.13 -6.73 -28.59
CA LEU A 6 -1.04 -5.87 -28.68
C LEU A 6 -0.68 -4.46 -28.20
N ALA A 7 -0.81 -3.48 -29.09
CA ALA A 7 -0.71 -2.06 -28.78
C ALA A 7 -1.98 -1.35 -29.27
N VAL A 8 -2.67 -0.63 -28.39
CA VAL A 8 -3.95 0.03 -28.69
C VAL A 8 -3.85 1.51 -28.34
N ASN A 9 -4.05 2.37 -29.34
CA ASN A 9 -4.18 3.82 -29.15
C ASN A 9 -5.67 4.19 -29.05
N GLY A 10 -6.30 3.84 -27.92
CA GLY A 10 -7.73 4.01 -27.70
C GLY A 10 -8.26 3.22 -26.50
N THR A 11 -9.57 3.20 -26.33
CA THR A 11 -10.21 2.51 -25.19
C THR A 11 -10.44 1.03 -25.47
N ILE A 12 -10.15 0.17 -24.50
CA ILE A 12 -10.53 -1.25 -24.51
C ILE A 12 -11.71 -1.44 -23.55
N ARG A 13 -12.77 -2.13 -23.99
CA ARG A 13 -13.86 -2.58 -23.12
C ARG A 13 -13.83 -4.10 -23.03
N ALA A 14 -13.73 -4.62 -21.82
CA ALA A 14 -13.77 -6.06 -21.56
C ALA A 14 -14.76 -6.33 -20.42
N LYS A 15 -15.31 -7.55 -20.37
CA LYS A 15 -16.05 -8.02 -19.19
C LYS A 15 -15.12 -8.41 -18.06
N ASP A 16 -13.96 -8.97 -18.41
CA ASP A 16 -12.94 -9.42 -17.47
C ASP A 16 -11.56 -9.35 -18.13
N ILE A 17 -10.52 -9.10 -17.32
CA ILE A 17 -9.12 -9.09 -17.72
C ILE A 17 -8.34 -9.87 -16.65
N LYS A 18 -7.84 -11.05 -17.03
CA LYS A 18 -6.93 -11.81 -16.18
C LYS A 18 -5.49 -11.39 -16.48
N VAL A 19 -4.83 -10.82 -15.47
CA VAL A 19 -3.41 -10.48 -15.53
C VAL A 19 -2.63 -11.53 -14.75
N GLU A 20 -1.73 -12.24 -15.43
CA GLU A 20 -0.84 -13.22 -14.80
C GLU A 20 0.41 -12.51 -14.27
N ALA A 21 0.24 -11.74 -13.19
CA ALA A 21 1.34 -11.05 -12.51
C ALA A 21 1.90 -11.95 -11.39
N ASN A 22 3.20 -12.25 -11.46
CA ASN A 22 3.95 -12.96 -10.43
C ASN A 22 5.21 -12.14 -10.08
N PRO A 23 5.60 -12.04 -8.79
CA PRO A 23 4.94 -12.59 -7.59
C PRO A 23 3.78 -11.72 -7.07
N TRP A 24 2.80 -12.34 -6.43
CA TRP A 24 1.70 -11.66 -5.72
C TRP A 24 2.17 -11.16 -4.34
N PRO A 25 1.69 -10.02 -3.82
CA PRO A 25 2.33 -9.33 -2.70
C PRO A 25 2.12 -9.95 -1.30
N ASP A 26 1.48 -11.11 -1.17
CA ASP A 26 1.21 -11.81 0.11
C ASP A 26 2.42 -11.94 1.06
N TYR A 27 3.65 -11.80 0.54
CA TYR A 27 4.88 -11.70 1.33
C TYR A 27 4.88 -10.57 2.37
N VAL A 28 4.00 -9.57 2.27
CA VAL A 28 3.87 -8.49 3.27
C VAL A 28 3.54 -9.04 4.66
N PHE A 29 2.90 -10.21 4.74
CA PHE A 29 2.53 -10.86 5.99
C PHE A 29 3.60 -11.81 6.55
N ASN A 30 4.74 -11.96 5.87
CA ASN A 30 5.82 -12.78 6.38
C ASN A 30 6.56 -12.07 7.52
N ASP A 31 7.13 -12.84 8.46
CA ASP A 31 7.85 -12.31 9.62
C ASP A 31 9.11 -11.50 9.25
N ASP A 32 9.65 -11.69 8.04
CA ASP A 32 10.81 -10.97 7.52
C ASP A 32 10.43 -9.65 6.80
N HIS A 33 9.14 -9.36 6.63
CA HIS A 33 8.70 -8.13 5.99
C HIS A 33 8.97 -6.91 6.88
N GLN A 34 9.88 -6.05 6.41
CA GLN A 34 10.20 -4.80 7.10
C GLN A 34 9.17 -3.72 6.78
N LEU A 35 8.14 -3.66 7.62
CA LEU A 35 7.16 -2.57 7.57
C LEU A 35 7.83 -1.23 7.94
N MET A 36 7.65 -0.22 7.09
CA MET A 36 8.23 1.10 7.32
C MET A 36 7.62 1.74 8.59
N PRO A 37 8.41 2.33 9.51
CA PRO A 37 7.82 3.06 10.63
C PRO A 37 6.92 4.22 10.16
N LEU A 38 5.80 4.47 10.83
CA LEU A 38 4.83 5.51 10.44
C LEU A 38 5.45 6.92 10.38
N ASP A 39 6.39 7.25 11.27
CA ASP A 39 7.09 8.53 11.26
C ASP A 39 7.98 8.70 10.02
N SER A 40 8.68 7.62 9.62
CA SER A 40 9.48 7.58 8.40
C SER A 40 8.58 7.69 7.16
N LEU A 41 7.45 6.99 7.17
CA LEU A 41 6.46 7.06 6.08
C LEU A 41 5.87 8.48 5.95
N ALA A 42 5.52 9.11 7.07
CA ALA A 42 5.00 10.47 7.09
C ALA A 42 6.02 11.47 6.54
N SER A 43 7.30 11.31 6.92
CA SER A 43 8.40 12.12 6.39
C SER A 43 8.57 11.92 4.89
N PHE A 44 8.57 10.66 4.42
CA PHE A 44 8.65 10.33 3.00
C PHE A 44 7.53 10.97 2.19
N VAL A 45 6.28 10.81 2.63
CA VAL A 45 5.10 11.36 1.93
C VAL A 45 5.14 12.88 1.90
N LYS A 46 5.58 13.52 3.00
CA LYS A 46 5.71 14.98 3.06
C LYS A 46 6.72 15.50 2.05
N GLU A 47 7.85 14.83 1.89
CA GLU A 47 8.93 15.20 0.97
C GLU A 47 8.60 14.86 -0.49
N ASN A 48 8.17 13.62 -0.76
CA ASN A 48 8.06 13.08 -2.11
C ASN A 48 6.67 13.23 -2.75
N LYS A 49 5.63 13.53 -1.95
CA LYS A 49 4.23 13.67 -2.41
C LYS A 49 3.63 12.42 -3.08
N HIS A 50 4.23 11.26 -2.87
CA HIS A 50 3.69 9.95 -3.25
C HIS A 50 4.09 8.89 -2.22
N LEU A 51 3.50 7.70 -2.33
CA LEU A 51 3.86 6.56 -1.48
C LEU A 51 5.17 5.90 -1.96
N PRO A 52 5.94 5.28 -1.04
CA PRO A 52 7.09 4.47 -1.43
C PRO A 52 6.69 3.41 -2.46
N ASN A 53 7.56 3.14 -3.43
CA ASN A 53 7.38 2.17 -4.53
C ASN A 53 6.26 2.51 -5.54
N ILE A 54 5.51 3.60 -5.34
CA ILE A 54 4.53 4.09 -6.33
C ILE A 54 5.19 5.21 -7.14
N ALA A 55 5.08 5.12 -8.47
CA ALA A 55 5.61 6.15 -9.36
C ALA A 55 4.96 7.52 -9.11
N PRO A 56 5.72 8.63 -9.19
CA PRO A 56 5.16 9.97 -9.07
C PRO A 56 4.24 10.29 -10.25
N ALA A 57 3.25 11.15 -10.02
CA ALA A 57 2.24 11.53 -11.03
C ALA A 57 2.86 11.98 -12.36
N LYS A 58 3.93 12.79 -12.31
CA LYS A 58 4.64 13.24 -13.51
C LYS A 58 5.19 12.08 -14.35
N SER A 59 5.75 11.05 -13.71
CA SER A 59 6.26 9.87 -14.43
C SER A 59 5.13 9.07 -15.09
N VAL A 60 3.96 9.03 -14.45
CA VAL A 60 2.76 8.36 -14.96
C VAL A 60 2.18 9.12 -16.16
N GLU A 61 2.17 10.45 -16.11
CA GLU A 61 1.72 11.30 -17.22
C GLU A 61 2.64 11.18 -18.45
N GLU A 62 3.95 11.11 -18.23
CA GLU A 62 4.94 11.04 -19.32
C GLU A 62 5.05 9.63 -19.94
N ASN A 63 5.04 8.58 -19.11
CA ASN A 63 5.39 7.21 -19.54
C ASN A 63 4.23 6.22 -19.45
N GLY A 64 3.07 6.63 -18.94
CA GLY A 64 1.95 5.74 -18.61
C GLY A 64 2.24 4.84 -17.41
N VAL A 65 1.39 3.83 -17.21
CA VAL A 65 1.56 2.82 -16.15
C VAL A 65 1.33 1.42 -16.70
N ALA A 66 2.08 0.46 -16.19
CA ALA A 66 1.73 -0.95 -16.34
C ALA A 66 0.61 -1.29 -15.35
N LEU A 67 -0.64 -1.42 -15.83
CA LEU A 67 -1.82 -1.59 -14.98
C LEU A 67 -1.71 -2.78 -14.01
N GLY A 68 -1.14 -3.90 -14.48
CA GLY A 68 -0.90 -5.08 -13.64
C GLY A 68 0.06 -4.81 -12.48
N GLU A 69 1.17 -4.12 -12.76
CA GLU A 69 2.16 -3.75 -11.75
C GLU A 69 1.60 -2.71 -10.78
N LEU A 70 0.86 -1.72 -11.28
CA LEU A 70 0.19 -0.75 -10.41
C LEU A 70 -0.78 -1.44 -9.45
N ASN A 71 -1.62 -2.35 -9.94
CA ASN A 71 -2.54 -3.11 -9.10
C ASN A 71 -1.81 -3.96 -8.05
N ARG A 72 -0.69 -4.59 -8.43
CA ARG A 72 0.17 -5.35 -7.50
C ARG A 72 0.73 -4.44 -6.39
N GLN A 73 1.27 -3.28 -6.76
CA GLN A 73 1.79 -2.31 -5.80
C GLN A 73 0.69 -1.74 -4.90
N LEU A 74 -0.50 -1.46 -5.44
CA LEU A 74 -1.64 -0.99 -4.66
C LEU A 74 -2.09 -2.05 -3.64
N LEU A 75 -2.14 -3.33 -4.01
CA LEU A 75 -2.46 -4.40 -3.07
C LEU A 75 -1.43 -4.48 -1.95
N GLN A 76 -0.13 -4.42 -2.27
CA GLN A 76 0.93 -4.34 -1.27
C GLN A 76 0.68 -3.19 -0.27
N LYS A 77 0.24 -2.01 -0.74
CA LYS A 77 -0.08 -0.88 0.14
C LYS A 77 -1.34 -1.09 0.98
N ILE A 78 -2.34 -1.82 0.47
CA ILE A 78 -3.51 -2.20 1.26
C ILE A 78 -3.11 -3.16 2.39
N GLU A 79 -2.23 -4.12 2.11
CA GLU A 79 -1.73 -5.07 3.10
C GLU A 79 -0.88 -4.38 4.18
N GLU A 80 0.08 -3.52 3.78
CA GLU A 80 0.86 -2.69 4.70
C GLU A 80 -0.05 -1.80 5.57
N MET A 81 -1.08 -1.18 4.97
CA MET A 81 -2.08 -0.39 5.71
C MET A 81 -2.85 -1.23 6.72
N THR A 82 -3.18 -2.47 6.38
CA THR A 82 -3.86 -3.40 7.28
C THR A 82 -2.99 -3.71 8.49
N LEU A 83 -1.67 -3.90 8.30
CA LEU A 83 -0.73 -4.09 9.41
C LEU A 83 -0.68 -2.88 10.34
N TYR A 84 -0.58 -1.65 9.81
CA TYR A 84 -0.63 -0.44 10.64
C TYR A 84 -1.93 -0.33 11.44
N LEU A 85 -3.09 -0.65 10.83
CA LEU A 85 -4.38 -0.61 11.50
C LEU A 85 -4.49 -1.65 12.62
N ILE A 86 -3.95 -2.85 12.42
CA ILE A 86 -3.88 -3.89 13.45
C ILE A 86 -3.04 -3.40 14.63
N ASP A 87 -1.89 -2.80 14.36
CA ASP A 87 -0.98 -2.27 15.39
C ASP A 87 -1.64 -1.13 16.19
N GLN A 88 -2.20 -0.14 15.50
CA GLN A 88 -2.96 0.96 16.12
C GLN A 88 -4.13 0.45 16.97
N SER A 89 -4.84 -0.59 16.53
CA SER A 89 -5.93 -1.19 17.30
C SER A 89 -5.44 -1.81 18.61
N ARG A 90 -4.24 -2.42 18.62
CA ARG A 90 -3.62 -2.95 19.85
C ARG A 90 -3.22 -1.82 20.80
N GLU A 91 -2.57 -0.78 20.29
CA GLU A 91 -2.16 0.38 21.09
C GLU A 91 -3.38 1.07 21.73
N ILE A 92 -4.43 1.33 20.95
CA ILE A 92 -5.68 1.93 21.44
C ILE A 92 -6.31 1.07 22.55
N LYS A 93 -6.28 -0.26 22.44
CA LYS A 93 -6.79 -1.16 23.49
C LYS A 93 -5.93 -1.07 24.76
N SER A 94 -4.59 -1.03 24.64
CA SER A 94 -3.69 -0.86 25.78
C SER A 94 -3.98 0.44 26.51
N LEU A 95 -4.00 1.57 25.77
CA LEU A 95 -4.27 2.89 26.32
C LEU A 95 -5.64 2.96 27.01
N LYS A 96 -6.68 2.34 26.41
CA LYS A 96 -8.00 2.26 27.04
C LYS A 96 -7.97 1.52 28.37
N ASN A 97 -7.25 0.40 28.45
CA ASN A 97 -7.13 -0.38 29.68
C ASN A 97 -6.37 0.40 30.77
N GLU A 98 -5.28 1.06 30.42
CA GLU A 98 -4.51 1.91 31.34
C GLU A 98 -5.35 3.07 31.88
N VAL A 99 -6.10 3.74 31.01
CA VAL A 99 -7.02 4.82 31.42
C VAL A 99 -8.08 4.31 32.39
N GLN A 100 -8.62 3.10 32.19
CA GLN A 100 -9.59 2.51 33.13
C GLN A 100 -8.96 2.17 34.48
N ALA A 101 -7.74 1.62 34.48
CA ALA A 101 -7.01 1.33 35.71
C ALA A 101 -6.75 2.60 36.54
N LEU A 102 -6.27 3.68 35.89
CA LEU A 102 -6.02 4.97 36.56
C LEU A 102 -7.30 5.59 37.13
N LYS A 103 -8.43 5.53 36.40
CA LYS A 103 -9.72 6.01 36.89
C LYS A 103 -10.25 5.24 38.10
N THR A 104 -9.88 3.96 38.22
CA THR A 104 -10.28 3.11 39.35
C THR A 104 -9.43 3.39 40.58
N GLN A 105 -8.15 3.70 40.41
CA GLN A 105 -7.24 4.08 41.52
C GLN A 105 -7.52 5.48 42.10
N GLN A 106 -8.17 6.37 41.34
CA GLN A 106 -8.54 7.72 41.80
C GLN A 106 -9.92 7.78 42.48
N ARG A 107 -10.64 6.67 42.56
CA ARG A 107 -11.91 6.53 43.30
C ARG A 107 -11.68 5.84 44.62
#